data_AF-A0A5K0XZB7-F1
#
_entry.id   AF-A0A5K0XZB7-F1
#
_cell.length_a   1.000
_cell.length_b   1.000
_cell.length_c   1.000
_cell.angle_alpha   90.00
_cell.angle_beta   90.00
_cell.angle_gamma   90.00
#
_symmetry.space_group_name_H-M   'P 1'
#
loop_
_entity.id
_entity.type
_entity.pdbx_description
1 polymer ?
#
loop_
_entity_poly.entity_id
_entity_poly.type
_entity_poly.pdbx_seq_one_letter_code
_entity_poly.pdbx_strand_id
1 'polypeptide(L)'
;FLKVFYDATNLFSTTKHVTTNLVFEEIVSIYHHLYMLHNEHIRALTCKMQEKFDKYFKGYNILFAIAVVLDPRFKLSYLKYLIGNLDKPDAIVKYEIIESIFHKLYAEYINMYEDSDTCNMQRTNASTSTTIATEEYK
;
A
#
# COMPACT_ATOMS: atom_id res chain seq x y z
N PHE A 1 -6.22 28.03 6.15
CA PHE A 1 -7.09 26.84 6.21
C PHE A 1 -7.29 26.21 4.83
N LEU A 2 -8.03 26.84 3.91
CA LEU A 2 -8.39 26.25 2.60
C LEU A 2 -7.23 25.98 1.63
N LYS A 3 -6.07 26.62 1.83
CA LYS A 3 -4.92 26.52 0.93
C LYS A 3 -4.48 25.07 0.69
N VAL A 4 -4.43 24.23 1.74
CA VAL A 4 -4.00 22.83 1.62
C VAL A 4 -4.92 22.02 0.70
N PHE A 5 -6.23 22.28 0.75
CA PHE A 5 -7.19 21.65 -0.16
C PHE A 5 -7.04 22.14 -1.59
N TYR A 6 -6.78 23.43 -1.77
CA TYR A 6 -6.53 24.02 -3.08
C TYR A 6 -5.27 23.42 -3.72
N ASP A 7 -4.17 23.36 -2.97
CA ASP A 7 -2.89 22.83 -3.42
C ASP A 7 -3.04 21.35 -3.84
N ALA A 8 -3.68 20.52 -3.00
CA ALA A 8 -3.97 19.12 -3.31
C ALA A 8 -4.89 18.96 -4.53
N THR A 9 -5.96 19.75 -4.64
CA THR A 9 -6.89 19.69 -5.79
C THR A 9 -6.19 20.10 -7.07
N ASN A 10 -5.37 21.14 -7.01
CA ASN A 10 -4.60 21.62 -8.15
C ASN A 10 -3.57 20.59 -8.58
N LEU A 11 -2.90 19.92 -7.64
CA LEU A 11 -2.02 18.79 -7.94
C LEU A 11 -2.78 17.69 -8.68
N PHE A 12 -3.90 17.23 -8.12
CA PHE A 12 -4.71 16.16 -8.73
C PHE A 12 -5.25 16.54 -10.12
N SER A 13 -5.53 17.81 -10.35
CA SER A 13 -6.06 18.32 -11.62
C SER A 13 -4.99 18.60 -12.67
N THR A 14 -3.76 18.91 -12.25
CA THR A 14 -2.69 19.35 -13.15
C THR A 14 -1.88 18.19 -13.72
N THR A 15 -1.76 17.08 -12.98
CA THR A 15 -0.92 15.97 -13.44
C THR A 15 -1.71 15.01 -14.35
N LYS A 16 -1.13 14.65 -15.50
CA LYS A 16 -1.66 13.56 -16.36
C LYS A 16 -1.40 12.17 -15.78
N HIS A 17 -0.45 12.06 -14.85
CA HIS A 17 0.00 10.82 -14.22
C HIS A 17 0.17 11.05 -12.73
N VAL A 18 -0.96 11.08 -12.04
CA VAL A 18 -0.98 11.19 -10.59
C VAL A 18 -0.45 9.85 -10.03
N THR A 19 0.74 9.86 -9.43
CA THR A 19 1.28 8.66 -8.79
C THR A 19 0.73 8.56 -7.36
N THR A 20 0.40 7.35 -6.92
CA THR A 20 -0.31 7.14 -5.65
C THR A 20 0.47 7.67 -4.43
N ASN A 21 1.80 7.70 -4.50
CA ASN A 21 2.63 8.30 -3.46
C ASN A 21 2.36 9.81 -3.28
N LEU A 22 2.21 10.57 -4.38
CA LEU A 22 1.94 12.02 -4.32
C LEU A 22 0.54 12.28 -3.76
N VAL A 23 -0.43 11.45 -4.17
CA VAL A 23 -1.80 11.51 -3.65
C VAL A 23 -1.83 11.28 -2.15
N PHE A 24 -1.08 10.29 -1.70
CA PHE A 24 -1.05 9.91 -0.32
C PHE A 24 -0.43 11.00 0.57
N GLU A 25 0.67 11.63 0.14
CA GLU A 25 1.27 12.75 0.88
C GLU A 25 0.29 13.93 1.04
N GLU A 26 -0.44 14.30 -0.02
CA GLU A 26 -1.45 15.35 0.06
C GLU A 26 -2.64 14.98 0.95
N ILE A 27 -3.10 13.72 0.91
CA ILE A 27 -4.17 13.24 1.79
C ILE A 27 -3.74 13.31 3.25
N VAL A 28 -2.50 12.90 3.57
CA VAL A 28 -1.94 12.99 4.93
C VAL A 28 -1.82 14.44 5.37
N SER A 29 -1.39 15.34 4.47
CA SER A 29 -1.30 16.78 4.73
C SER A 29 -2.67 17.40 5.07
N ILE A 30 -3.71 17.06 4.29
CA ILE A 30 -5.10 17.46 4.55
C ILE A 30 -5.57 16.91 5.90
N TYR A 31 -5.32 15.62 6.17
CA TYR A 31 -5.69 14.99 7.43
C TYR A 31 -5.07 15.73 8.63
N HIS A 32 -3.76 15.97 8.59
CA HIS A 32 -3.06 16.67 9.66
C HIS A 32 -3.63 18.08 9.87
N HIS A 33 -3.86 18.83 8.79
CA HIS A 33 -4.45 20.17 8.87
C HIS A 33 -5.89 20.19 9.39
N LEU A 34 -6.69 19.15 9.13
CA LEU A 34 -8.04 19.07 9.66
C LEU A 34 -8.07 18.72 11.14
N TYR A 35 -7.21 17.80 11.58
CA TYR A 35 -7.28 17.24 12.93
C TYR A 35 -6.40 17.96 13.96
N MET A 36 -5.36 18.70 13.52
CA MET A 36 -4.48 19.47 14.42
C MET A 36 -4.91 20.93 14.57
N LEU A 37 -5.76 21.43 13.68
CA LEU A 37 -6.18 22.83 13.71
C LEU A 37 -7.28 23.07 14.75
N HIS A 38 -6.90 23.72 15.84
CA HIS A 38 -7.81 24.12 16.91
C HIS A 38 -8.08 25.62 16.80
N ASN A 39 -9.16 26.01 16.13
CA ASN A 39 -9.57 27.41 16.03
C ASN A 39 -11.10 27.52 16.10
N GLU A 40 -11.59 28.11 17.21
CA GLU A 40 -13.02 28.29 17.52
C GLU A 40 -13.78 29.00 16.38
N HIS A 41 -13.16 30.01 15.74
CA HIS A 41 -13.80 30.83 14.72
C HIS A 41 -14.11 30.07 13.43
N ILE A 42 -13.37 28.99 13.15
CA ILE A 42 -13.54 28.16 11.95
C ILE A 42 -13.91 26.72 12.30
N ARG A 43 -14.27 26.44 13.56
CA ARG A 43 -14.60 25.08 14.02
C ARG A 43 -15.74 24.48 13.20
N ALA A 44 -16.82 25.23 12.99
CA ALA A 44 -17.97 24.77 12.20
C ALA A 44 -17.58 24.43 10.74
N LEU A 45 -16.65 25.17 10.15
CA LEU A 45 -16.13 24.90 8.81
C LEU A 45 -15.24 23.65 8.80
N THR A 46 -14.37 23.54 9.81
CA THR A 46 -13.43 22.42 9.95
C THR A 46 -14.18 21.11 10.17
N CYS A 47 -15.22 21.09 11.02
CA CYS A 47 -16.06 19.91 11.23
C CYS A 47 -16.75 19.44 9.94
N LYS A 48 -17.35 20.35 9.16
CA LYS A 48 -17.98 19.99 7.87
C LYS A 48 -16.96 19.44 6.86
N MET A 49 -15.73 19.93 6.87
CA MET A 49 -14.67 19.41 6.00
C MET A 49 -14.14 18.06 6.48
N GLN A 50 -14.03 17.84 7.79
CA GLN A 50 -13.72 16.53 8.38
C GLN A 50 -14.77 15.49 8.01
N GLU A 51 -16.06 15.80 8.12
CA GLU A 51 -17.14 14.88 7.74
C GLU A 51 -17.05 14.44 6.27
N LYS A 52 -16.78 15.39 5.37
CA LYS A 52 -16.57 15.06 3.94
C LYS A 52 -15.31 14.24 3.75
N PHE A 53 -14.22 14.60 4.40
CA PHE A 53 -12.97 13.86 4.30
C PHE A 53 -13.15 12.41 4.77
N ASP A 54 -13.74 12.20 5.94
CA ASP A 54 -13.99 10.87 6.49
C ASP A 54 -14.92 10.06 5.58
N LYS A 55 -15.97 10.67 5.01
CA LYS A 55 -16.88 10.00 4.07
C LYS A 55 -16.15 9.39 2.87
N TYR A 56 -15.15 10.08 2.33
CA TYR A 56 -14.44 9.65 1.13
C TYR A 56 -13.14 8.89 1.42
N PHE A 57 -12.51 9.07 2.58
CA PHE A 57 -11.18 8.50 2.85
C PHE A 57 -11.17 7.41 3.93
N LYS A 58 -12.24 7.26 4.74
CA LYS A 58 -12.30 6.25 5.81
C LYS A 58 -12.33 4.80 5.28
N GLY A 59 -12.85 4.59 4.06
CA GLY A 59 -12.87 3.28 3.39
C GLY A 59 -11.72 3.03 2.40
N TYR A 60 -11.08 4.09 1.90
CA TYR A 60 -9.97 4.00 0.94
C TYR A 60 -8.60 3.90 1.60
N ASN A 61 -8.54 3.96 2.94
CA ASN A 61 -7.30 3.96 3.72
C ASN A 61 -6.42 2.72 3.47
N ILE A 62 -7.01 1.54 3.23
CA ILE A 62 -6.25 0.30 3.00
C ILE A 62 -5.59 0.30 1.63
N LEU A 63 -6.31 0.71 0.58
CA LEU A 63 -5.77 0.74 -0.78
C LEU A 63 -4.60 1.72 -0.90
N PHE A 64 -4.74 2.90 -0.28
CA PHE A 64 -3.65 3.88 -0.21
C PHE A 64 -2.46 3.33 0.56
N ALA A 65 -2.69 2.67 1.70
CA ALA A 65 -1.60 2.08 2.47
C ALA A 65 -0.86 0.97 1.70
N ILE A 66 -1.58 0.14 0.95
CA ILE A 66 -0.97 -0.88 0.07
C ILE A 66 -0.13 -0.20 -1.01
N ALA A 67 -0.67 0.80 -1.69
CA ALA A 67 0.04 1.49 -2.76
C ALA A 67 1.30 2.22 -2.27
N VAL A 68 1.29 2.76 -1.04
CA VAL A 68 2.46 3.36 -0.41
C VAL A 68 3.53 2.31 -0.15
N VAL A 69 3.17 1.17 0.44
CA VAL A 69 4.15 0.11 0.75
C VAL A 69 4.72 -0.55 -0.50
N LEU A 70 3.94 -0.62 -1.59
CA LEU A 70 4.41 -1.13 -2.88
C LEU A 70 5.32 -0.16 -3.63
N ASP A 71 5.33 1.13 -3.28
CA ASP A 71 6.29 2.07 -3.85
C ASP A 71 7.68 1.77 -3.25
N PRO A 72 8.70 1.45 -4.07
CA PRO A 72 10.02 1.01 -3.60
C PRO A 72 10.72 1.98 -2.64
N ARG A 73 10.31 3.24 -2.62
CA ARG A 73 10.87 4.29 -1.75
C ARG A 73 10.36 4.20 -0.32
N PHE A 74 9.22 3.57 -0.09
CA PHE A 74 8.59 3.48 1.22
C PHE A 74 8.58 2.04 1.71
N LYS A 75 8.89 1.86 3.00
CA LYS A 75 8.87 0.55 3.66
C LYS A 75 7.62 0.42 4.51
N LEU A 76 7.25 -0.80 4.88
CA LEU A 76 6.18 -1.05 5.84
C LEU A 76 6.39 -0.30 7.17
N SER A 77 7.66 -0.09 7.57
CA SER A 77 8.02 0.74 8.73
C SER A 77 7.63 2.20 8.59
N TYR A 78 7.64 2.77 7.38
CA TYR A 78 7.17 4.13 7.12
C TYR A 78 5.65 4.23 7.30
N LEU A 79 4.91 3.23 6.82
CA LEU A 79 3.47 3.15 7.07
C LEU A 79 3.16 3.03 8.57
N LYS A 80 3.93 2.23 9.31
CA LYS A 80 3.81 2.13 10.78
C LYS A 80 3.98 3.47 11.47
N TYR A 81 5.01 4.24 11.07
CA TYR A 81 5.25 5.59 11.59
C TYR A 81 4.07 6.52 11.31
N LEU A 82 3.56 6.54 10.07
CA LEU A 82 2.43 7.37 9.70
C LEU A 82 1.17 7.02 10.48
N ILE A 83 0.81 5.74 10.54
CA ILE A 83 -0.37 5.27 11.26
C ILE A 83 -0.25 5.54 12.77
N GLY A 84 0.94 5.38 13.36
CA GLY A 84 1.19 5.69 14.76
C GLY A 84 0.95 7.16 15.11
N ASN A 85 1.16 8.08 14.17
CA ASN A 85 0.92 9.51 14.38
C ASN A 85 -0.57 9.91 14.29
N LEU A 86 -1.47 9.01 13.87
CA LEU A 86 -2.90 9.32 13.74
C LEU A 86 -3.67 9.26 15.08
N ASP A 87 -3.04 8.79 16.16
CA ASP A 87 -3.54 8.69 17.54
C ASP A 87 -5.02 8.24 17.64
N LYS A 88 -5.34 7.13 16.94
CA LYS A 88 -6.66 6.50 16.95
C LYS A 88 -6.50 5.00 17.25
N PRO A 89 -7.32 4.41 18.15
CA PRO A 89 -7.23 2.99 18.48
C PRO A 89 -7.47 2.07 17.27
N ASP A 90 -8.29 2.51 16.32
CA ASP A 90 -8.55 1.83 15.04
C ASP A 90 -7.32 1.80 14.10
N ALA A 91 -6.35 2.70 14.31
CA ALA A 91 -5.17 2.84 13.46
C ALA A 91 -4.23 1.62 13.59
N ILE A 92 -4.01 1.13 14.81
CA ILE A 92 -3.14 -0.04 15.08
C ILE A 92 -3.74 -1.30 14.44
N VAL A 93 -5.03 -1.54 14.63
CA VAL A 93 -5.74 -2.70 14.03
C VAL A 93 -5.64 -2.67 12.51
N LYS A 94 -5.78 -1.48 11.90
CA LYS A 94 -5.60 -1.30 10.45
C LYS A 94 -4.19 -1.62 9.98
N TYR A 95 -3.16 -1.22 10.74
CA TYR A 95 -1.77 -1.57 10.42
C TYR A 95 -1.55 -3.09 10.44
N GLU A 96 -2.03 -3.78 11.47
CA GLU A 96 -1.89 -5.24 11.60
C GLU A 96 -2.55 -5.98 10.43
N ILE A 97 -3.73 -5.52 9.99
CA ILE A 97 -4.40 -6.07 8.80
C ILE A 97 -3.52 -5.88 7.56
N ILE A 98 -2.95 -4.70 7.35
CA ILE A 98 -2.12 -4.40 6.19
C ILE A 98 -0.82 -5.21 6.22
N GLU A 99 -0.16 -5.30 7.37
CA GLU A 99 1.04 -6.12 7.58
C GLU A 99 0.77 -7.59 7.27
N SER A 100 -0.35 -8.14 7.75
CA SER A 100 -0.79 -9.51 7.44
C SER A 100 -1.03 -9.73 5.94
N ILE A 101 -1.67 -8.77 5.25
CA ILE A 101 -1.88 -8.84 3.79
C ILE A 101 -0.54 -8.91 3.05
N PHE A 102 0.43 -8.09 3.42
CA PHE A 102 1.75 -8.08 2.78
C PHE A 102 2.56 -9.35 3.06
N HIS A 103 2.52 -9.85 4.30
CA HIS A 103 3.17 -11.13 4.61
C HIS A 103 2.55 -12.29 3.84
N LYS A 104 1.22 -12.32 3.71
CA LYS A 104 0.52 -13.35 2.91
C LYS A 104 0.87 -13.27 1.43
N LEU A 105 0.85 -12.06 0.84
CA LEU A 105 1.27 -11.83 -0.55
C LEU A 105 2.71 -12.29 -0.80
N TYR A 106 3.62 -12.00 0.13
CA TYR A 106 5.01 -12.41 0.02
C TYR A 106 5.18 -13.94 0.12
N ALA A 107 4.45 -14.59 1.04
CA ALA A 107 4.46 -16.05 1.15
C ALA A 107 3.91 -16.72 -0.12
N GLU A 108 2.82 -16.22 -0.70
CA GLU A 108 2.29 -16.70 -1.97
C GLU A 108 3.30 -16.51 -3.12
N TYR A 109 3.98 -15.37 -3.17
CA TYR A 109 5.02 -15.10 -4.17
C TYR A 109 6.19 -16.10 -4.08
N ILE A 110 6.68 -16.43 -2.88
CA ILE A 110 7.74 -17.43 -2.68
C ILE A 110 7.27 -18.81 -3.14
N ASN A 111 6.07 -19.23 -2.73
CA ASN A 111 5.54 -20.55 -3.09
C ASN A 111 5.45 -20.72 -4.61
N MET A 112 5.10 -19.68 -5.37
CA MET A 112 5.07 -19.74 -6.85
C MET A 112 6.46 -19.96 -7.47
N TYR A 113 7.52 -19.47 -6.83
CA TYR A 113 8.90 -19.66 -7.30
C TYR A 113 9.46 -21.03 -6.89
N GLU A 114 9.18 -21.51 -5.67
CA GLU A 114 9.61 -22.85 -5.22
C GLU A 114 8.95 -23.98 -6.04
N ASP A 115 7.69 -23.81 -6.45
CA ASP A 115 6.99 -24.78 -7.31
C ASP A 115 7.56 -24.78 -8.76
N SER A 116 8.09 -23.64 -9.21
CA SER A 116 8.72 -23.50 -10.52
C SER A 116 10.08 -24.19 -10.62
N ASP A 117 10.88 -24.17 -9.54
CA ASP A 117 12.16 -24.87 -9.46
C ASP A 117 11.96 -26.40 -9.41
N THR A 118 10.89 -26.85 -8.75
CA THR A 118 10.54 -28.27 -8.67
C THR A 118 10.11 -28.83 -10.03
N CYS A 119 9.37 -28.06 -10.83
CA CYS A 119 8.95 -28.44 -12.18
C CYS A 119 10.13 -28.44 -13.19
N ASN A 120 11.10 -27.54 -13.01
CA ASN A 120 12.33 -27.53 -13.82
C ASN A 120 13.27 -28.71 -13.47
N MET A 121 13.40 -29.09 -12.20
CA MET A 121 14.15 -30.28 -11.80
C MET A 121 13.54 -31.58 -12.35
N GLN A 122 12.22 -31.72 -12.37
CA GLN A 122 11.56 -32.90 -12.97
C GLN A 122 11.79 -33.00 -14.48
N ARG A 123 11.87 -31.87 -15.19
CA ARG A 123 12.06 -31.83 -16.65
C ARG A 123 13.49 -32.19 -17.06
N THR A 124 14.51 -31.83 -16.27
CA THR A 124 15.90 -32.31 -16.47
C THR A 124 16.03 -33.81 -16.17
N ASN A 125 15.39 -34.32 -15.12
CA ASN A 125 15.51 -35.72 -14.72
C ASN A 125 14.81 -36.69 -15.70
N ALA A 126 13.71 -36.25 -16.32
CA ALA A 126 13.02 -36.99 -17.38
C ALA A 126 13.83 -37.04 -18.69
N SER A 127 14.58 -35.97 -18.98
CA SER A 127 15.44 -35.90 -20.17
C SER A 127 16.68 -36.81 -20.02
N THR A 128 17.28 -36.88 -18.84
CA THR A 128 18.44 -37.77 -18.58
C THR A 128 18.07 -39.25 -18.52
N SER A 129 16.86 -39.59 -18.03
CA SER A 129 16.39 -40.98 -17.99
C SER A 129 16.12 -41.57 -19.39
N THR A 130 15.84 -40.72 -20.38
CA THR A 130 15.58 -41.18 -21.76
C THR A 130 16.88 -41.42 -22.54
N THR A 131 17.97 -40.71 -22.21
CA THR A 131 19.28 -40.91 -22.87
C THR A 131 19.99 -42.18 -22.38
N ILE A 132 19.88 -42.53 -21.09
CA ILE A 132 20.53 -43.72 -20.52
C ILE A 132 19.91 -45.02 -21.08
N ALA A 133 18.62 -45.05 -21.37
CA ALA A 133 17.94 -46.25 -21.90
C ALA A 133 18.30 -46.59 -23.36
N THR A 134 18.94 -45.66 -24.10
CA THR A 134 19.31 -45.88 -25.52
C THR A 134 20.77 -46.29 -25.73
N GLU A 135 21.62 -46.27 -24.69
CA GLU A 135 23.04 -46.67 -24.79
C GLU A 135 23.31 -48.12 -24.34
N GLU A 136 22.36 -48.81 -23.71
CA GLU A 136 22.51 -50.24 -23.34
C GLU A 136 22.22 -51.23 -24.49
N TYR A 137 21.90 -50.73 -25.69
CA TYR A 137 21.76 -51.54 -26.91
C TYR A 137 22.69 -51.03 -28.01
N LYS A 138 24.00 -51.16 -27.82
CA LYS A 138 24.96 -51.12 -28.93
C LYS A 138 26.16 -52.02 -28.71
#